data_AF-A0A7Y2NDY6-F1
#
_entry.id   AF-A0A7Y2NDY6-F1
#
_cell.length_a   1.000
_cell.length_b   1.000
_cell.length_c   1.000
_cell.angle_alpha   90.00
_cell.angle_beta   90.00
_cell.angle_gamma   90.00
#
_symmetry.space_group_name_H-M   'P 1'
#
loop_
_entity.id
_entity.type
_entity.pdbx_description
1 polymer ?
#
loop_
_entity_poly.entity_id
_entity_poly.type
_entity_poly.pdbx_seq_one_letter_code
_entity_poly.pdbx_strand_id
1 'polypeptide(L)' 'MSETSRCPDCGAENAASATWCNQCYSQFGDASTHEDPAVAAAVVAVEERARESDWICRVCGASNPIESSVCSKCSHEIY' A
#
# COMPACT_ATOMS: atom_id res chain seq x y z
N MET A 1 -1.17 18.34 38.24
CA MET A 1 0.10 17.59 38.17
C MET A 1 0.11 16.92 36.81
N SER A 2 1.12 17.17 35.99
CA SER A 2 1.21 16.55 34.66
C SER A 2 1.74 15.12 34.83
N GLU A 3 1.01 14.14 34.34
CA GLU A 3 1.39 12.73 34.45
C GLU A 3 2.39 12.37 33.32
N THR A 4 3.51 11.76 33.68
CA THR A 4 4.62 11.45 32.78
C THR A 4 5.03 9.98 32.87
N SER A 5 5.43 9.40 31.74
CA SER A 5 5.94 8.03 31.62
C SER A 5 7.38 8.02 31.11
N ARG A 6 8.15 6.98 31.45
CA ARG A 6 9.53 6.81 30.94
C ARG A 6 9.56 5.83 29.78
N CYS A 7 10.33 6.17 28.75
CA CYS A 7 10.53 5.30 27.60
C CYS A 7 11.31 4.04 28.00
N PRO A 8 10.83 2.83 27.65
CA PRO A 8 11.56 1.59 27.95
C PRO A 8 12.83 1.40 27.09
N ASP A 9 12.88 1.97 25.88
CA ASP A 9 14.04 1.86 24.99
C ASP A 9 15.20 2.79 25.39
N CYS A 10 14.91 4.06 25.70
CA CYS A 10 15.95 5.07 25.92
C CYS A 10 15.89 5.79 27.28
N GLY A 11 14.87 5.53 28.10
CA GLY A 11 14.74 6.12 29.44
C GLY A 11 14.23 7.57 29.50
N ALA A 12 13.98 8.21 28.35
CA ALA A 12 13.48 9.58 28.28
C ALA A 12 12.10 9.74 28.91
N GLU A 13 11.84 10.89 29.54
CA GLU A 13 10.53 11.23 30.10
C GLU A 13 9.60 11.80 29.03
N ASN A 14 8.37 11.29 29.00
CA ASN A 14 7.35 11.59 28.00
C ASN A 14 6.04 11.91 28.70
N ALA A 15 5.13 12.61 28.01
CA ALA A 15 3.76 12.77 28.50
C ALA A 15 3.10 11.38 28.57
N ALA A 16 2.29 11.12 29.61
CA ALA A 16 1.62 9.83 29.77
C ALA A 16 0.71 9.47 28.58
N SER A 17 0.22 10.47 27.84
CA SER A 17 -0.59 10.32 26.63
C SER A 17 0.22 10.26 25.33
N ALA A 18 1.55 10.30 25.39
CA ALA A 18 2.38 10.23 24.20
C ALA A 18 2.28 8.84 23.56
N THR A 19 2.11 8.79 22.25
CA THR A 19 2.16 7.54 21.48
C THR A 19 3.58 7.21 21.03
N TRP A 20 4.47 8.21 21.00
CA TRP A 20 5.87 8.07 20.59
C TRP A 20 6.83 8.72 21.59
N CYS A 21 8.04 8.17 21.67
CA CYS A 21 9.12 8.78 22.42
C CYS A 21 9.62 10.06 21.72
N ASN A 22 9.69 11.16 22.45
CA ASN A 22 10.19 12.44 21.94
C ASN A 22 11.72 12.49 21.72
N GLN A 23 12.45 11.42 22.06
CA GLN A 23 13.91 11.34 21.91
C GLN A 23 14.33 10.25 20.91
N CYS A 24 13.90 9.01 21.11
CA CYS A 24 14.29 7.89 20.26
C CYS A 24 13.21 7.48 19.24
N TYR A 25 12.04 8.10 19.28
CA TYR A 25 10.90 7.84 18.38
C TYR A 25 10.31 6.42 18.43
N SER A 26 10.66 5.61 19.43
CA SER A 26 9.99 4.33 19.69
C SER A 26 8.51 4.54 20.04
N GLN A 27 7.64 3.64 19.58
CA GLN A 27 6.21 3.64 19.91
C GLN A 27 5.96 3.15 21.34
N PHE A 28 5.05 3.83 22.06
CA PHE A 28 4.55 3.40 23.36
C PHE A 28 3.20 2.70 23.20
N GLY A 29 3.09 1.48 23.73
CA GLY A 29 1.83 0.73 23.73
C GLY A 29 1.47 0.13 22.38
N ASP A 30 0.56 -0.84 22.43
CA ASP A 30 0.45 -1.93 21.48
C ASP A 30 0.38 -1.49 20.02
N ALA A 31 1.06 -2.27 19.18
CA ALA A 31 0.81 -2.41 17.77
C ALA A 31 -0.62 -2.93 17.54
N SER A 32 -1.62 -2.15 17.94
CA SER A 32 -2.83 -2.05 17.17
C SER A 32 -2.35 -1.44 15.87
N THR A 33 -1.93 -2.29 14.94
CA THR A 33 -2.12 -2.01 13.53
C THR A 33 -3.49 -1.37 13.44
N HIS A 34 -3.51 -0.05 13.25
CA HIS A 34 -4.69 0.60 12.73
C HIS A 34 -4.75 0.05 11.31
N GLU A 35 -5.32 -1.15 11.18
CA GLU A 35 -5.73 -1.73 9.92
C GLU A 35 -6.84 -0.80 9.46
N ASP A 36 -6.41 0.30 8.85
CA ASP A 36 -7.31 1.24 8.25
C ASP A 36 -8.04 0.45 7.16
N PRO A 37 -9.34 0.15 7.33
CA PRO A 37 -10.04 -0.72 6.42
C PRO A 37 -10.13 -0.10 5.01
N ALA A 38 -9.94 1.22 4.89
CA ALA A 38 -9.86 1.87 3.59
C ALA A 38 -8.50 1.63 2.92
N VAL A 39 -7.40 1.57 3.66
CA VAL A 39 -6.08 1.18 3.11
C VAL A 39 -6.08 -0.29 2.69
N ALA A 40 -6.67 -1.17 3.51
CA ALA A 40 -6.83 -2.59 3.15
C ALA A 40 -7.70 -2.76 1.91
N ALA A 41 -8.82 -2.04 1.77
CA ALA A 41 -9.66 -2.09 0.58
C ALA A 41 -8.96 -1.51 -0.67
N ALA A 42 -8.11 -0.48 -0.50
CA ALA A 42 -7.39 0.14 -1.59
C ALA A 42 -6.32 -0.79 -2.20
N VAL A 43 -5.62 -1.60 -1.42
CA VAL A 43 -4.62 -2.55 -1.97
C VAL A 43 -5.27 -3.62 -2.84
N VAL A 44 -6.44 -4.14 -2.46
CA VAL A 44 -7.17 -5.13 -3.28
C VAL A 44 -7.64 -4.52 -4.60
N ALA A 45 -8.13 -3.27 -4.57
CA ALA A 45 -8.56 -2.55 -5.76
C ALA A 45 -7.42 -2.25 -6.75
N VAL A 46 -6.17 -2.10 -6.28
CA VAL A 46 -5.00 -1.92 -7.16
C VAL A 46 -4.64 -3.22 -7.89
N GLU A 47 -4.70 -4.37 -7.20
CA GLU A 47 -4.43 -5.67 -7.83
C GLU A 47 -5.48 -6.05 -8.89
N GLU A 48 -6.77 -5.79 -8.64
CA GLU A 48 -7.82 -6.05 -9.64
C GLU A 48 -7.63 -5.17 -10.89
N ARG A 49 -7.33 -3.88 -10.72
CA ARG A 49 -7.07 -2.97 -11.85
C ARG A 49 -5.80 -3.32 -12.63
N ALA A 50 -4.81 -3.94 -12.00
CA ALA A 50 -3.61 -4.43 -12.68
C ALA A 50 -3.91 -5.67 -13.55
N ARG A 51 -4.90 -6.49 -13.17
CA ARG A 51 -5.32 -7.67 -13.94
C ARG A 51 -6.13 -7.31 -15.19
N GLU A 52 -6.78 -6.14 -15.21
CA GLU A 52 -7.67 -5.68 -16.30
C GLU A 52 -6.99 -4.72 -17.30
N SER A 53 -5.67 -4.71 -17.40
CA SER A 53 -5.02 -3.87 -18.41
C SER A 53 -5.10 -4.54 -19.79
N ASP A 54 -5.74 -3.88 -20.75
CA ASP A 54 -5.71 -4.26 -22.17
C ASP A 54 -4.64 -3.44 -22.92
N TRP A 55 -4.07 -4.01 -24.00
CA TRP A 55 -3.29 -3.27 -24.99
C TRP A 55 -4.04 -3.15 -26.32
N ILE A 56 -3.85 -2.01 -26.98
CA ILE A 56 -4.44 -1.73 -28.29
C ILE A 56 -3.48 -2.18 -29.39
N CYS A 57 -3.93 -3.06 -30.27
CA CYS A 57 -3.14 -3.50 -31.41
C CYS A 57 -2.87 -2.35 -32.37
N ARG A 58 -1.60 -2.04 -32.62
CA ARG A 58 -1.19 -0.93 -33.51
C ARG A 58 -1.49 -1.17 -34.99
N VAL A 59 -1.75 -2.43 -35.37
CA VAL A 59 -2.06 -2.82 -36.76
C VAL A 59 -3.54 -2.68 -37.05
N CYS A 60 -4.42 -3.18 -36.17
CA CYS A 60 -5.86 -3.27 -36.45
C CYS A 60 -6.77 -2.56 -35.43
N GLY A 61 -6.22 -1.99 -34.36
CA GLY A 61 -6.95 -1.25 -33.33
C GLY A 61 -7.75 -2.10 -32.34
N ALA A 62 -7.65 -3.43 -32.39
CA ALA A 62 -8.35 -4.30 -31.44
C ALA A 62 -7.78 -4.18 -30.03
N SER A 63 -8.65 -4.20 -29.01
CA SER A 63 -8.26 -4.38 -27.61
C SER A 63 -7.90 -5.85 -27.38
N ASN A 64 -6.78 -6.10 -26.70
CA ASN A 64 -6.32 -7.44 -26.35
C ASN A 64 -5.84 -7.42 -24.90
N PRO A 65 -6.01 -8.50 -24.14
CA PRO A 65 -5.57 -8.54 -22.75
C PRO A 65 -4.04 -8.48 -22.66
N ILE A 66 -3.48 -7.83 -21.64
CA ILE A 66 -2.02 -7.67 -21.46
C ILE A 66 -1.28 -9.00 -21.31
N GLU A 67 -1.96 -10.07 -20.91
CA GLU A 67 -1.41 -11.42 -20.85
C GLU A 67 -1.20 -12.07 -22.24
N SER A 68 -1.84 -11.54 -23.29
CA SER A 68 -1.68 -12.02 -24.65
C SER A 68 -0.62 -11.20 -25.39
N SER A 69 0.44 -11.85 -25.86
CA SER A 69 1.45 -11.22 -26.73
C SER A 69 1.03 -11.10 -28.20
N VAL A 70 -0.10 -11.72 -28.58
CA VAL A 70 -0.58 -11.82 -29.97
C VAL A 70 -2.01 -11.28 -30.06
N CYS A 71 -2.27 -10.49 -31.11
CA CYS A 71 -3.60 -9.95 -31.36
C CYS A 71 -4.58 -11.04 -31.77
N SER A 72 -5.71 -11.12 -31.06
CA SER A 72 -6.79 -12.09 -31.34
C SER A 72 -7.48 -11.89 -32.70
N LYS A 73 -7.37 -10.70 -33.30
CA LYS A 73 -8.03 -10.34 -34.55
C LYS A 73 -7.15 -10.47 -35.79
N CYS A 74 -5.90 -10.03 -35.71
CA CYS A 74 -4.98 -10.00 -36.86
C CYS A 74 -3.70 -10.82 -36.67
N SER A 75 -3.55 -11.48 -35.52
CA SER A 75 -2.40 -12.33 -35.19
C SER A 75 -1.03 -11.64 -35.21
N HIS A 76 -0.99 -10.30 -35.19
CA HIS A 76 0.24 -9.55 -35.02
C HIS A 76 0.66 -9.50 -33.54
N GLU A 77 1.96 -9.53 -33.29
CA GLU A 77 2.53 -9.44 -31.94
C GLU A 77 2.45 -8.02 -31.38
N ILE A 78 2.63 -7.86 -30.07
CA ILE A 78 2.60 -6.54 -29.42
C ILE A 78 3.84 -5.66 -29.74
N TYR A 79 4.92 -6.26 -30.27
CA TYR A 79 6.20 -5.60 -30.58
C TYR A 79 6.45 -5.46 -32.08
#